data_AF-A0A2N5KM93-F1
#
_entry.id   AF-A0A2N5KM93-F1
#
_cell.length_a   1.000
_cell.length_b   1.000
_cell.length_c   1.000
_cell.angle_alpha   90.00
_cell.angle_beta   90.00
_cell.angle_gamma   90.00
#
_symmetry.space_group_name_H-M   'P 1'
#
loop_
_entity.id
_entity.type
_entity.pdbx_description
1 polymer ?
#
loop_
_entity_poly.entity_id
_entity_poly.type
_entity_poly.pdbx_seq_one_letter_code
_entity_poly.pdbx_strand_id
1 'polypeptide(L)' 'MEAAIKILETPAEVSWDYDEEADVLYLSVGKPRPAVGVDIGEGVIARYDEEHKEVVGLTLIELRARLLKEIEHGG' A
#
# COMPACT_ATOMS: atom_id res chain seq x y z
N MET A 1 8.39 -23.60 -12.20
CA MET A 1 7.87 -23.42 -10.83
C MET A 1 7.41 -21.98 -10.75
N GLU A 2 6.10 -21.72 -10.66
CA GLU A 2 5.59 -20.38 -10.37
C GLU A 2 5.80 -20.10 -8.88
N ALA A 3 6.54 -19.04 -8.55
CA ALA A 3 6.62 -18.57 -7.19
C ALA A 3 5.42 -17.66 -6.93
N ALA A 4 4.50 -18.10 -6.07
CA ALA A 4 3.38 -17.27 -5.63
C ALA A 4 3.91 -16.13 -4.75
N ILE A 5 3.50 -14.90 -5.04
CA ILE A 5 3.78 -13.73 -4.19
C ILE A 5 2.99 -13.89 -2.89
N LYS A 6 3.68 -13.70 -1.77
CA LYS A 6 3.10 -13.78 -0.43
C LYS A 6 2.56 -12.42 -0.02
N ILE A 7 1.29 -12.37 0.37
CA ILE A 7 0.63 -11.16 0.87
C ILE A 7 0.21 -11.43 2.31
N LEU A 8 0.85 -10.76 3.27
CA LEU A 8 0.42 -10.73 4.68
C LEU A 8 0.26 -12.10 5.35
N GLU A 9 1.14 -13.06 5.06
CA GLU A 9 1.03 -14.44 5.61
C GLU A 9 1.17 -14.52 7.15
N THR A 10 1.79 -13.51 7.77
CA THR A 10 2.01 -13.48 9.24
C THR A 10 1.23 -12.33 9.87
N PRO A 11 0.58 -12.52 11.03
CA PRO A 11 0.00 -11.42 11.78
C PRO A 11 1.10 -10.42 12.11
N ALA A 12 1.01 -9.25 11.48
CA ALA A 12 1.97 -8.17 11.60
C ALA A 12 1.22 -6.92 12.02
N GLU A 13 1.88 -6.11 12.85
CA GLU A 13 1.40 -4.79 13.20
C GLU A 13 1.27 -3.95 11.92
N VAL A 14 0.09 -3.36 11.70
CA VAL A 14 -0.14 -2.45 10.58
C VAL A 14 -0.11 -1.05 11.12
N SER A 15 0.81 -0.24 10.61
CA SER A 15 0.85 1.20 10.85
C SER A 15 0.45 1.93 9.59
N TRP A 16 -0.17 3.10 9.77
CA TRP A 16 -0.55 3.95 8.67
C TRP A 16 -0.35 5.41 9.04
N ASP A 17 -0.08 6.22 8.02
CA ASP A 17 0.12 7.66 8.14
C ASP A 17 -0.48 8.33 6.90
N TYR A 18 -1.34 9.32 7.12
CA TYR A 18 -1.98 10.06 6.04
C TYR A 18 -1.42 11.48 5.99
N ASP A 19 -0.80 11.81 4.86
CA ASP A 19 -0.33 13.15 4.56
C ASP A 19 -1.48 13.94 3.92
N GLU A 20 -2.08 14.84 4.70
CA GLU A 20 -3.22 15.65 4.26
C GLU A 20 -2.87 16.63 3.15
N GLU A 21 -1.64 17.15 3.15
CA GLU A 21 -1.15 18.14 2.18
C GLU A 21 -0.90 17.47 0.83
N ALA A 22 -0.28 16.29 0.83
CA ALA A 22 -0.02 15.52 -0.37
C ALA A 22 -1.22 14.68 -0.87
N ASP A 23 -2.25 14.46 -0.03
CA ASP A 23 -3.33 13.50 -0.27
C ASP A 23 -2.79 12.08 -0.50
N VAL A 24 -1.90 11.63 0.39
CA VAL A 24 -1.23 10.33 0.29
C VAL A 24 -1.38 9.54 1.59
N LEU A 25 -1.83 8.29 1.48
CA LEU A 25 -1.82 7.33 2.58
C LEU A 25 -0.64 6.36 2.45
N TYR A 26 0.19 6.30 3.48
CA TYR A 26 1.20 5.29 3.66
C TYR A 26 0.66 4.20 4.59
N LEU A 27 0.74 2.94 4.17
CA LEU A 27 0.43 1.77 4.97
C LEU A 27 1.68 0.90 5.04
N SER A 28 2.13 0.58 6.25
CA SER A 28 3.31 -0.25 6.51
C SER A 28 2.93 -1.47 7.33
N VAL A 29 3.60 -2.59 7.04
CA VAL A 29 3.31 -3.89 7.65
C VAL A 29 4.56 -4.43 8.34
N GLY A 30 4.44 -4.62 9.65
CA GLY A 30 5.52 -5.07 10.51
C GLY A 30 6.59 -3.99 10.71
N LYS A 31 7.83 -4.43 10.93
CA LYS A 31 8.95 -3.52 11.22
C LYS A 31 9.42 -2.80 9.95
N PRO A 32 9.89 -1.55 10.06
CA PRO A 32 10.52 -0.84 8.95
C PRO A 32 11.68 -1.66 8.36
N ARG A 33 11.65 -1.84 7.04
CA ARG A 33 12.65 -2.57 6.27
C ARG A 33 12.77 -2.00 4.85
N PRO A 34 13.92 -2.18 4.17
CA PRO A 34 14.07 -1.75 2.79
C PRO A 34 13.01 -2.38 1.88
N ALA A 35 12.42 -1.56 1.01
CA ALA A 35 11.44 -2.02 0.03
C ALA A 35 11.49 -1.12 -1.20
N VAL A 36 11.27 -1.70 -2.37
CA VAL A 36 11.09 -0.97 -3.63
C VAL A 36 9.63 -0.58 -3.79
N GLY A 37 9.38 0.57 -4.43
CA GLY A 37 8.04 0.96 -4.83
C GLY A 37 7.72 0.40 -6.21
N VAL A 38 6.69 -0.43 -6.30
CA VAL A 38 6.18 -0.97 -7.57
C VAL A 38 4.81 -0.32 -7.83
N ASP A 39 4.71 0.49 -8.87
CA ASP A 39 3.43 1.03 -9.31
C ASP A 39 2.56 -0.11 -9.86
N ILE A 40 1.41 -0.34 -9.23
CA ILE A 40 0.45 -1.37 -9.63
C ILE A 40 -0.79 -0.78 -10.33
N GLY A 41 -0.74 0.51 -10.67
CA GLY A 41 -1.79 1.22 -11.38
C GLY A 41 -2.75 1.96 -10.46
N GLU A 42 -3.55 2.83 -11.08
CA GLU A 42 -4.55 3.67 -10.40
C GLU A 42 -3.95 4.31 -9.15
N GLY A 43 -2.77 4.96 -9.23
CA GLY A 43 -2.08 5.61 -8.11
C GLY A 43 -1.88 4.76 -6.83
N VAL A 44 -1.81 3.44 -6.97
CA VAL A 44 -1.42 2.52 -5.89
C VAL A 44 0.00 2.05 -6.13
N ILE A 45 0.85 2.20 -5.13
CA ILE A 45 2.23 1.73 -5.15
C ILE A 45 2.39 0.65 -4.09
N ALA A 46 2.77 -0.56 -4.50
CA ALA A 46 3.14 -1.62 -3.59
C ALA A 46 4.57 -1.40 -3.06
N ARG A 47 4.77 -1.54 -1.75
CA ARG A 47 6.09 -1.58 -1.12
C ARG A 47 6.53 -3.04 -1.06
N TYR A 48 7.46 -3.43 -1.92
CA TYR A 48 7.90 -4.81 -2.09
C TYR A 48 9.31 -5.01 -1.55
N ASP A 49 9.49 -5.98 -0.66
CA ASP A 49 10.78 -6.47 -0.18
C ASP A 49 11.28 -7.53 -1.17
N GLU A 50 12.31 -7.18 -1.96
CA GLU A 50 12.86 -8.06 -2.98
C GLU A 50 13.63 -9.26 -2.40
N GLU A 51 14.19 -9.11 -1.20
CA GLU A 51 14.97 -10.16 -0.52
C GLU A 51 14.05 -11.27 -0.05
N HIS A 52 12.94 -10.91 0.61
CA HIS A 52 11.98 -11.85 1.18
C HIS A 52 10.82 -12.17 0.23
N LYS A 53 10.73 -11.47 -0.90
CA LYS A 53 9.64 -11.57 -1.90
C LYS A 53 8.26 -11.36 -1.30
N GLU A 54 8.12 -10.30 -0.51
CA GLU A 54 6.93 -10.00 0.28
C GLU A 54 6.45 -8.55 0.03
N VAL A 55 5.13 -8.34 -0.05
CA VAL A 55 4.56 -6.99 0.02
C VAL A 55 4.50 -6.56 1.49
N VAL A 56 5.23 -5.49 1.82
CA VAL A 56 5.42 -4.99 3.19
C VAL A 56 4.71 -3.65 3.44
N GLY A 57 3.94 -3.16 2.47
CA GLY A 57 3.19 -1.93 2.60
C GLY A 57 2.56 -1.46 1.28
N LEU A 58 1.79 -0.38 1.37
CA LEU A 58 1.13 0.29 0.24
C LEU A 58 1.30 1.80 0.38
N THR A 59 1.35 2.49 -0.75
CA THR A 59 1.17 3.95 -0.83
C THR A 59 0.01 4.23 -1.76
N LEU A 60 -1.03 4.90 -1.25
CA LEU A 60 -2.20 5.30 -2.02
C LEU A 60 -2.13 6.81 -2.26
N ILE A 61 -2.07 7.20 -3.52
CA ILE A 61 -2.06 8.59 -3.95
C ILE A 61 -3.50 9.04 -4.24
N GLU A 62 -3.86 10.27 -3.90
CA GLU A 62 -5.20 10.85 -4.09
C GLU A 62 -6.29 10.07 -3.33
N LEU A 63 -6.00 9.62 -2.10
CA LEU A 63 -6.95 8.81 -1.32
C LEU A 63 -8.29 9.54 -1.12
N ARG A 64 -8.24 10.79 -0.68
CA ARG A 64 -9.45 11.59 -0.40
C ARG A 64 -10.25 11.80 -1.68
N ALA A 65 -9.61 12.14 -2.80
CA ALA A 65 -10.29 12.33 -4.08
C ALA A 65 -11.03 11.06 -4.55
N ARG A 66 -10.40 9.89 -4.39
CA ARG A 66 -11.05 8.59 -4.71
C ARG A 66 -12.25 8.32 -3.82
N LEU A 67 -12.10 8.49 -2.52
CA LEU A 67 -13.19 8.24 -1.57
C LEU A 67 -14.38 9.15 -1.84
N LEU A 68 -14.15 10.44 -2.11
CA LEU A 68 -15.21 11.38 -2.48
C LEU A 68 -15.92 10.93 -3.75
N LYS A 69 -15.17 10.55 -4.79
CA LYS A 69 -15.75 10.04 -6.04
C LYS A 69 -16.67 8.84 -5.79
N GLU A 70 -16.23 7.86 -5.00
CA GLU A 70 -17.02 6.66 -4.68
C GLU A 70 -18.27 7.00 -3.86
N ILE A 71 -18.18 7.95 -2.92
CA ILE A 71 -19.34 8.40 -2.14
C ILE A 71 -20.33 9.16 -3.03
N GLU A 72 -19.86 10.01 -3.94
CA GLU A 72 -20.70 10.80 -4.85
C GLU A 72 -21.38 9.95 -5.93
N HIS A 73 -20.76 8.84 -6.35
CA HIS A 73 -21.32 7.90 -7.33
C HIS A 73 -22.08 6.73 -6.66
N GLY A 74 -22.10 6.68 -5.33
CA GLY A 74 -22.60 5.57 -4.52
C GLY A 74 -23.48 5.99 -3.33
N GLY A 75 -24.35 7.00 -3.52
CA GLY A 75 -25.42 7.40 -2.60
C GLY A 75 -26.78 7.43 -3.28
#